data_AF-A0A4Y2B9N1-F1
#
_entry.id   AF-A0A4Y2B9N1-F1
#
_cell.length_a   1.000
_cell.length_b   1.000
_cell.length_c   1.000
_cell.angle_alpha   90.00
_cell.angle_beta   90.00
_cell.angle_gamma   90.00
#
_symmetry.space_group_name_H-M   'P 1'
#
loop_
_entity.id
_entity.type
_entity.pdbx_description
1 polymer ?
#
loop_
_entity_poly.entity_id
_entity_poly.type
_entity_poly.pdbx_seq_one_letter_code
_entity_poly.pdbx_strand_id
1 'polypeptide(L)'
;MVIDMEHHFRDTEDLPKKMKLFNRKKDLLNEKVHFRDGIKWIRVDTFASYLFKENFDRYTLFREVNIHKDLRKKSSLTDDFNILRLFRKTGALSKEKVEKLKEQLCFIPNQHK
;
A
#
# COMPACT_ATOMS: atom_id res chain seq x y z
N MET A 1 23.70 3.57 -24.48
CA MET A 1 23.39 2.54 -23.48
C MET A 1 21.95 2.76 -23.04
N VAL A 2 21.08 1.82 -23.37
CA VAL A 2 19.67 1.82 -22.96
C VAL A 2 19.57 0.85 -21.80
N ILE A 3 19.01 1.29 -20.66
CA ILE A 3 18.81 0.41 -19.52
C ILE A 3 17.43 -0.22 -19.65
N ASP A 4 17.42 -1.55 -19.66
CA ASP A 4 16.19 -2.34 -19.62
C ASP A 4 15.59 -2.29 -18.22
N MET A 5 14.35 -1.79 -18.12
CA MET A 5 13.59 -1.68 -16.88
C MET A 5 12.49 -2.74 -16.75
N GLU A 6 12.32 -3.63 -17.73
CA GLU A 6 11.23 -4.62 -17.76
C GLU A 6 11.19 -5.48 -16.48
N HIS A 7 12.35 -5.80 -15.91
CA HIS A 7 12.46 -6.66 -14.73
C HIS A 7 12.33 -5.95 -13.37
N HIS A 8 12.17 -4.62 -13.36
CA HIS A 8 12.12 -3.83 -12.13
C HIS A 8 10.70 -3.59 -11.60
N PHE A 9 9.69 -3.87 -12.42
CA PHE A 9 8.28 -3.69 -12.05
C PHE A 9 7.66 -4.98 -11.52
N ARG A 10 6.73 -4.82 -10.58
CA ARG A 10 5.97 -5.92 -9.94
C ARG A 10 4.50 -5.76 -10.27
N ASP A 11 3.83 -6.86 -10.58
CA ASP A 11 2.40 -6.86 -10.85
C ASP A 11 1.61 -6.93 -9.54
N THR A 12 0.80 -5.90 -9.29
CA THR A 12 -0.02 -5.77 -8.08
C THR A 12 -1.52 -5.85 -8.35
N GLU A 13 -1.95 -6.06 -9.60
CA GLU A 13 -3.39 -6.05 -9.98
C GLU A 13 -4.18 -7.11 -9.18
N ASP A 14 -3.64 -8.33 -9.06
CA ASP A 14 -4.28 -9.43 -8.33
C ASP A 14 -3.89 -9.53 -6.85
N LEU A 15 -3.04 -8.62 -6.36
CA LEU A 15 -2.56 -8.64 -4.99
C LEU A 15 -3.70 -8.56 -3.96
N PRO A 16 -4.71 -7.67 -4.09
CA PRO A 16 -5.83 -7.62 -3.15
C PRO A 16 -6.60 -8.94 -3.08
N LYS A 17 -6.80 -9.61 -4.24
CA LYS A 17 -7.49 -10.90 -4.30
C LYS A 17 -6.67 -12.00 -3.61
N LYS A 18 -5.37 -12.07 -3.89
CA LYS A 18 -4.45 -13.04 -3.27
C LYS A 18 -4.42 -12.89 -1.75
N MET A 19 -4.37 -11.64 -1.28
CA MET A 19 -4.38 -11.30 0.14
C MET A 19 -5.78 -11.36 0.77
N LYS A 20 -6.82 -11.73 0.01
CA LYS A 20 -8.22 -11.81 0.45
C LYS A 20 -8.70 -10.49 1.08
N LEU A 21 -8.26 -9.36 0.53
CA LEU A 21 -8.65 -8.03 0.97
C LEU A 21 -9.84 -7.52 0.16
N PHE A 22 -10.74 -6.80 0.81
CA PHE A 22 -11.92 -6.20 0.21
C PHE A 22 -12.10 -4.77 0.73
N ASN A 23 -12.36 -3.83 -0.18
CA ASN A 23 -12.61 -2.45 0.21
C ASN A 23 -13.98 -2.33 0.90
N ARG A 24 -13.97 -2.33 2.24
CA ARG A 24 -15.17 -2.15 3.04
C ARG A 24 -15.45 -0.67 3.26
N LYS A 25 -16.68 -0.27 2.97
CA LYS A 25 -17.19 1.09 3.18
C LYS A 25 -17.83 1.29 4.55
N LYS A 26 -17.74 0.29 5.42
CA LYS A 26 -18.35 0.29 6.75
C LYS A 26 -17.38 -0.24 7.79
N ASP A 27 -17.47 0.28 8.99
CA ASP A 27 -16.70 -0.16 10.15
C ASP A 27 -17.33 -1.38 10.84
N LEU A 28 -16.72 -1.86 11.93
CA LEU A 28 -17.25 -2.98 12.71
C LEU A 28 -18.57 -2.65 13.43
N LEU A 29 -18.91 -1.37 13.59
CA LEU A 29 -20.20 -0.90 14.13
C LEU A 29 -21.24 -0.68 13.01
N ASN A 30 -20.92 -1.07 11.77
CA ASN A 30 -21.76 -0.93 10.58
C ASN A 30 -22.05 0.54 10.19
N GLU A 31 -21.27 1.49 10.71
CA GLU A 31 -21.30 2.90 10.31
C GLU A 31 -20.51 3.12 9.03
N LYS A 32 -20.95 4.09 8.22
CA LYS A 32 -20.33 4.39 6.93
C LYS A 32 -18.96 5.06 7.13
N VAL A 33 -17.96 4.55 6.44
CA VAL A 33 -16.58 5.07 6.49
C VAL A 33 -16.40 6.12 5.39
N HIS A 34 -16.17 7.36 5.79
CA HIS A 34 -15.91 8.48 4.89
C HIS A 34 -14.40 8.68 4.68
N PHE A 35 -13.78 7.77 3.92
CA PHE A 35 -12.32 7.70 3.80
C PHE A 35 -11.65 9.00 3.27
N ARG A 36 -12.27 9.69 2.31
CA ARG A 36 -11.69 10.90 1.69
C ARG A 36 -11.80 12.16 2.56
N ASP A 37 -12.96 12.34 3.19
CA ASP A 37 -13.30 13.62 3.82
C ASP A 37 -13.29 13.54 5.36
N GLY A 38 -13.54 12.34 5.91
CA GLY A 38 -13.71 12.13 7.34
C GLY A 38 -12.48 11.58 8.05
N ILE A 39 -11.63 10.79 7.38
CA ILE A 39 -10.50 10.15 8.05
C ILE A 39 -9.27 11.05 8.06
N LYS A 40 -8.86 11.50 9.25
CA LYS A 40 -7.61 12.25 9.45
C LYS A 40 -6.46 11.39 9.94
N TRP A 41 -6.77 10.30 10.64
CA TRP A 41 -5.77 9.43 11.26
C TRP A 41 -6.10 7.98 10.99
N ILE A 42 -5.11 7.23 10.51
CA ILE A 42 -5.17 5.78 10.30
C ILE A 42 -4.01 5.15 11.04
N ARG A 43 -4.29 4.06 11.75
CA ARG A 43 -3.30 3.18 12.37
C ARG A 43 -3.56 1.76 11.92
N VAL A 44 -2.50 1.04 11.54
CA VAL A 44 -2.59 -0.36 11.11
C VAL A 44 -1.76 -1.18 12.09
N ASP A 45 -2.43 -1.91 12.98
CA ASP A 45 -1.77 -2.74 14.00
C ASP A 45 -1.79 -4.22 13.60
N THR A 46 -2.87 -4.68 12.97
CA THR A 46 -3.09 -6.08 12.61
C THR A 46 -3.32 -6.22 11.12
N PHE A 47 -2.90 -7.36 10.56
CA PHE A 47 -3.16 -7.65 9.16
C PHE A 47 -4.66 -7.53 8.84
N ALA A 48 -4.96 -6.89 7.71
CA ALA A 48 -6.30 -6.70 7.18
C ALA A 48 -7.29 -5.95 8.10
N SER A 49 -6.83 -5.26 9.14
CA SER A 49 -7.64 -4.27 9.87
C SER A 49 -6.89 -2.95 9.99
N TYR A 50 -7.65 -1.85 9.95
CA TYR A 50 -7.13 -0.54 10.31
C TYR A 50 -8.05 0.15 11.30
N LEU A 51 -7.43 0.91 12.19
CA LEU A 51 -8.09 1.80 13.12
C LEU A 51 -8.08 3.20 12.55
N PHE A 52 -9.18 3.93 12.65
CA PHE A 52 -9.25 5.31 12.21
C PHE A 52 -9.95 6.21 13.22
N LYS A 53 -9.64 7.50 13.16
CA LYS A 53 -10.40 8.55 13.85
C LYS A 53 -10.48 9.79 12.99
N GLU A 54 -11.57 10.52 13.14
CA GLU A 54 -11.85 11.73 12.35
C GLU A 54 -11.12 12.95 12.92
N ASN A 55 -10.83 12.94 14.23
CA ASN A 55 -10.35 14.09 14.99
C ASN A 55 -9.03 13.75 15.71
N PHE A 56 -8.16 14.74 15.95
CA PHE A 56 -6.92 14.52 16.70
C PHE A 56 -7.13 14.32 18.21
N ASP A 57 -8.34 14.60 18.72
CA ASP A 57 -8.68 14.47 20.13
C ASP A 57 -8.23 13.13 20.74
N ARG A 58 -7.72 13.21 21.97
CA ARG A 58 -7.19 12.07 22.75
C ARG A 58 -8.31 11.22 23.33
N TYR A 59 -9.48 11.79 23.59
CA TYR A 59 -10.61 11.08 24.19
C TYR A 59 -11.51 10.39 23.15
N THR A 60 -11.44 10.83 21.89
CA THR A 60 -12.14 10.18 20.78
C THR A 60 -11.54 8.79 20.51
N LEU A 61 -12.37 7.76 20.69
CA LEU A 61 -12.00 6.37 20.43
C LEU A 61 -11.74 6.12 18.95
N PHE A 62 -10.81 5.22 18.66
CA PHE A 62 -10.60 4.72 17.31
C PHE A 62 -11.76 3.79 16.92
N ARG A 63 -12.17 3.91 15.66
CA ARG A 63 -13.09 2.99 15.01
C ARG A 63 -12.30 1.99 14.18
N GLU A 64 -12.71 0.73 14.18
CA GLU A 64 -12.01 -0.32 13.45
C GLU A 64 -12.74 -0.70 12.17
N VAL A 65 -11.97 -0.83 11.09
CA VAL A 65 -12.44 -1.41 9.83
C VAL A 65 -11.61 -2.65 9.55
N ASN A 66 -12.30 -3.80 9.46
CA ASN A 66 -11.71 -5.04 9.02
C ASN A 66 -11.95 -5.20 7.51
N ILE A 67 -10.89 -5.08 6.71
CA ILE A 67 -10.92 -5.23 5.24
C ILE A 67 -10.65 -6.66 4.79
N HIS A 68 -10.49 -7.62 5.68
CA HIS A 68 -10.41 -9.03 5.32
C HIS A 68 -11.73 -9.51 4.72
N LYS A 69 -11.68 -10.40 3.74
CA LYS A 69 -12.88 -10.99 3.09
C LYS A 69 -13.75 -11.72 4.11
N ASP A 70 -13.13 -12.42 5.07
CA ASP A 70 -13.81 -13.16 6.13
C ASP A 70 -13.68 -12.41 7.47
N LEU A 71 -14.79 -11.81 7.95
CA LEU A 71 -14.84 -11.07 9.22
C LEU A 71 -14.63 -11.95 10.44
N ARG A 72 -14.95 -13.24 10.35
CA ARG A 72 -14.93 -14.15 11.50
C ARG A 72 -13.52 -14.64 11.83
N LYS A 73 -12.58 -14.46 10.91
CA LYS A 73 -11.17 -14.78 11.11
C LYS A 73 -10.42 -13.50 11.44
N LYS A 74 -9.83 -13.44 12.64
CA LYS A 74 -8.62 -12.63 12.84
C LYS A 74 -7.53 -13.28 12.01
N SER A 75 -7.42 -12.88 10.76
CA SER A 75 -6.41 -13.43 9.86
C SER A 75 -5.06 -12.86 10.25
N SER A 76 -4.16 -13.71 10.74
CA SER A 76 -2.74 -13.49 10.51
C SER A 76 -2.44 -13.80 9.05
N LEU A 77 -1.55 -13.02 8.42
CA LEU A 77 -1.00 -13.40 7.12
C LEU A 77 -0.11 -14.64 7.38
N THR A 78 -0.64 -15.84 7.14
CA THR A 78 0.06 -17.10 7.45
C THR A 78 1.07 -17.51 6.38
N ASP A 79 0.90 -17.01 5.16
CA ASP A 79 1.69 -17.43 4.00
C ASP A 79 2.45 -16.25 3.40
N ASP A 80 3.71 -16.49 3.02
CA ASP A 80 4.49 -15.54 2.24
C ASP A 80 3.89 -15.40 0.83
N PHE A 81 3.64 -14.16 0.40
CA PHE A 81 3.10 -13.87 -0.93
C PHE A 81 4.21 -13.41 -1.86
N ASN A 82 4.41 -14.15 -2.95
CA ASN A 82 5.28 -13.71 -4.04
C ASN A 82 4.52 -12.78 -5.00
N ILE A 83 4.97 -11.53 -5.06
CA ILE A 83 4.53 -10.57 -6.08
C ILE A 83 5.35 -10.84 -7.35
N LEU A 84 4.67 -11.30 -8.39
CA LEU A 84 5.29 -11.64 -9.67
C LEU A 84 5.90 -10.39 -10.31
N ARG A 85 6.98 -10.57 -11.06
CA ARG A 85 7.51 -9.50 -11.91
C ARG A 85 6.53 -9.24 -13.05
N LEU A 86 6.42 -7.98 -13.44
CA LEU A 86 5.60 -7.56 -14.56
C LEU A 86 6.31 -7.93 -15.87
N PHE A 87 5.74 -8.83 -16.66
CA PHE A 87 6.28 -9.24 -17.97
C PHE A 87 5.66 -8.42 -19.13
N ARG A 88 5.54 -7.10 -18.94
CA ARG A 88 5.13 -6.17 -20.01
C ARG A 88 6.34 -5.36 -20.44
N LYS A 89 6.41 -5.00 -21.74
CA LYS A 89 7.39 -4.03 -22.26
C LYS A 89 7.08 -2.65 -21.67
N THR A 90 7.53 -2.42 -20.44
CA THR A 90 7.14 -1.25 -19.63
C THR A 90 8.13 -0.10 -19.80
N GLY A 91 9.17 -0.29 -20.60
CA GLY A 91 9.93 0.79 -21.20
C GLY A 91 11.44 0.67 -21.03
N ALA A 92 12.12 1.30 -21.97
CA ALA A 92 13.54 1.54 -21.97
C ALA A 92 13.81 2.95 -21.40
N LEU A 93 14.83 3.07 -20.53
CA LEU A 93 15.33 4.40 -20.16
C LEU A 93 16.39 4.87 -21.17
N SER A 94 16.23 6.08 -21.68
CA SER A 94 17.25 6.73 -22.50
C SER A 94 18.49 7.02 -21.65
N LYS A 95 19.65 7.03 -22.30
CA LYS A 95 20.93 7.33 -21.65
C LYS A 95 20.92 8.69 -20.94
N GLU A 96 20.35 9.70 -21.59
CA GLU A 96 20.19 11.05 -21.04
C GLU A 96 19.40 11.05 -19.73
N LYS A 97 18.28 10.32 -19.69
CA LYS A 97 17.45 10.24 -18.49
C LYS A 97 18.17 9.54 -17.34
N VAL A 98 19.01 8.55 -17.64
CA VAL A 98 19.84 7.87 -16.64
C VAL A 98 20.90 8.80 -16.07
N GLU A 99 21.61 9.57 -16.90
CA GLU A 99 22.62 10.51 -16.41
C GLU A 99 22.00 11.61 -15.54
N LYS A 100 20.84 12.14 -15.95
CA LYS A 100 20.09 13.11 -15.14
C LYS A 100 19.69 12.56 -13.77
N LEU A 101 19.29 11.28 -13.70
CA LEU A 101 18.99 10.62 -12.41
C LEU A 101 20.25 10.48 -11.53
N LYS A 102 21.41 10.17 -12.11
CA LYS A 102 22.68 10.10 -11.36
C LYS A 102 23.09 11.46 -10.80
N GLU A 103 22.94 12.53 -11.58
CA GLU A 103 23.19 13.89 -11.10
C GLU A 103 22.28 14.23 -9.90
N GLN A 104 21.00 13.86 -9.97
CA GLN A 104 20.05 14.08 -8.88
C GLN A 104 20.37 13.25 -7.63
N LEU A 105 20.87 12.02 -7.79
CA LEU A 105 21.26 11.15 -6.69
C LEU A 105 22.36 11.75 -5.81
N CYS A 106 23.23 12.61 -6.35
CA CYS A 106 24.25 13.30 -5.58
C CYS A 106 23.68 14.19 -4.47
N PHE A 107 22.46 14.69 -4.65
CA PHE A 107 21.77 15.55 -3.67
C PHE A 107 20.98 14.77 -2.61
N ILE A 108 20.88 13.44 -2.75
CA ILE A 108 20.28 12.59 -1.71
C ILE A 108 21.32 12.34 -0.62
N PRO A 109 21.03 12.68 0.66
CA PRO A 109 21.91 12.37 1.77
C PRO A 109 22.25 10.87 1.83
N ASN A 110 23.49 10.52 2.15
CA ASN A 110 23.96 9.13 2.11
C ASN A 110 23.17 8.17 3.03
N GLN A 111 22.51 8.68 4.07
CA GLN A 111 21.61 7.91 4.93
C GLN A 111 20.34 7.40 4.22
N HIS A 112 20.02 7.92 3.04
CA HIS A 112 18.85 7.56 2.24
C HIS A 112 19.22 6.98 0.86
N LYS A 113 20.52 6.84 0.57
CA LYS A 113 21.01 6.12 -0.62
C LYS A 113 21.08 4.64 -0.32
#